data_AF-A0A1Y2IS36-F1
#
_entry.id   AF-A0A1Y2IS36-F1
#
_cell.length_a   1.000
_cell.length_b   1.000
_cell.length_c   1.000
_cell.angle_alpha   90.00
_cell.angle_beta   90.00
_cell.angle_gamma   90.00
#
_symmetry.space_group_name_H-M   'P 1'
#
loop_
_entity.id
_entity.type
_entity.pdbx_description
1 polymer ?
#
loop_
_entity_poly.entity_id
_entity_poly.type
_entity_poly.pdbx_seq_one_letter_code
_entity_poly.pdbx_strand_id
1 'polypeptide(L)'
;MSVMPSSAVHIPMHLDTDRPTQDVEFSELGNLDEAVEPFAQLIRKSARSVRLHCTIPTGCPPSSATYADLHDLHDLRSRSLVFVHNLVETLRASGVAASYRLQPASCQMCLVCALPSGLDATKVRAAAFAAVQNANLDLKEKALLADLEDGFALIIT
;
A
#
# COMPACT_ATOMS: atom_id res chain seq x y z
N MET A 1 -0.08 48.06 36.17
CA MET A 1 -0.99 46.92 35.96
C MET A 1 -0.35 46.02 34.93
N SER A 2 0.03 44.81 35.31
CA SER A 2 0.88 43.91 34.54
C SER A 2 0.04 42.92 33.75
N VAL A 3 0.30 42.79 32.45
CA VAL A 3 -0.35 41.83 31.54
C VAL A 3 0.33 40.46 31.65
N MET A 4 -0.46 39.41 31.88
CA MET A 4 -0.02 38.01 31.85
C MET A 4 -0.29 37.42 30.45
N PRO A 5 0.61 36.60 29.88
CA PRO A 5 0.32 35.89 28.64
C PRO A 5 -0.49 34.61 28.90
N SER A 6 -1.47 34.34 28.02
CA SER A 6 -2.31 33.15 28.02
C SER A 6 -1.50 31.86 27.82
N SER A 7 -1.69 30.90 28.73
CA SER A 7 -1.12 29.56 28.64
C SER A 7 -1.81 28.77 27.52
N ALA A 8 -1.02 28.17 26.64
CA ALA A 8 -1.48 27.33 25.55
C ALA A 8 -2.16 26.06 26.12
N VAL A 9 -3.38 25.80 25.67
CA VAL A 9 -4.14 24.59 25.98
C VAL A 9 -3.47 23.43 25.24
N HIS A 10 -2.65 22.66 25.94
CA HIS A 10 -2.22 21.34 25.50
C HIS A 10 -3.46 20.44 25.47
N ILE A 11 -3.96 20.15 24.26
CA ILE A 11 -4.92 19.07 24.03
C ILE A 11 -4.10 17.78 24.06
N PRO A 12 -4.28 16.87 25.02
CA PRO A 12 -3.69 15.56 24.92
C PRO A 12 -4.50 14.79 23.87
N MET A 13 -3.93 14.64 22.67
CA MET A 13 -4.40 13.64 21.72
C MET A 13 -4.13 12.27 22.33
N HIS A 14 -5.15 11.74 23.00
CA HIS A 14 -5.23 10.36 23.43
C HIS A 14 -5.23 9.50 22.15
N LEU A 15 -4.04 9.03 21.74
CA LEU A 15 -3.97 7.90 20.83
C LEU A 15 -4.41 6.68 21.62
N ASP A 16 -5.67 6.29 21.42
CA ASP A 16 -6.18 4.96 21.71
C ASP A 16 -5.18 3.93 21.17
N THR A 17 -4.36 3.43 22.09
CA THR A 17 -3.39 2.36 21.91
C THR A 17 -4.03 1.14 22.50
N ASP A 18 -4.99 0.54 21.79
CA ASP A 18 -5.39 -0.85 22.01
C ASP A 18 -6.39 -1.26 20.91
N ARG A 19 -5.88 -1.42 19.68
CA ARG A 19 -6.51 -2.35 18.75
C ARG A 19 -5.60 -3.57 18.67
N PRO A 20 -6.11 -4.79 18.96
CA PRO A 20 -5.31 -5.99 18.82
C PRO A 20 -4.79 -6.01 17.39
N THR A 21 -3.47 -6.08 17.24
CA THR A 21 -2.78 -6.34 15.98
C THR A 21 -3.25 -7.70 15.50
N GLN A 22 -4.30 -7.70 14.69
CA GLN A 22 -4.71 -8.87 13.93
C GLN A 22 -3.53 -9.18 13.02
N ASP A 23 -2.96 -10.37 13.17
CA ASP A 23 -1.86 -10.84 12.32
C ASP A 23 -2.37 -10.84 10.87
N VAL A 24 -1.97 -9.82 10.10
CA VAL A 24 -2.27 -9.72 8.68
C VAL A 24 -1.54 -10.86 7.99
N GLU A 25 -2.29 -11.76 7.36
CA GLU A 25 -1.72 -12.89 6.64
C GLU A 25 -1.13 -12.39 5.31
N PHE A 26 0.18 -12.63 5.14
CA PHE A 26 0.89 -12.31 3.90
C PHE A 26 1.06 -13.57 3.06
N SER A 27 0.54 -13.54 1.84
CA SER A 27 0.76 -14.59 0.83
C SER A 27 1.76 -14.10 -0.22
N GLU A 28 2.83 -14.84 -0.46
CA GLU A 28 3.78 -14.54 -1.53
C GLU A 28 3.17 -14.92 -2.89
N LEU A 29 3.10 -13.96 -3.81
CA LEU A 29 2.60 -14.17 -5.18
C LEU A 29 3.72 -14.36 -6.21
N GLY A 30 4.96 -14.55 -5.76
CA GLY A 30 6.12 -14.70 -6.61
C GLY A 30 6.64 -13.37 -7.14
N ASN A 31 7.08 -13.37 -8.40
CA ASN A 31 7.52 -12.15 -9.09
C ASN A 31 6.33 -11.29 -9.54
N LEU A 32 6.59 -10.04 -9.94
CA LEU A 32 5.54 -9.10 -10.30
C LEU A 32 4.70 -9.59 -11.49
N ASP A 33 5.33 -10.16 -12.51
CA ASP A 33 4.62 -10.63 -13.71
C ASP A 33 3.69 -11.81 -13.38
N GLU A 34 4.13 -12.73 -12.54
CA GLU A 34 3.34 -13.86 -12.04
C GLU A 34 2.21 -13.41 -11.10
N ALA A 35 2.41 -12.31 -10.36
CA ALA A 35 1.43 -11.80 -9.40
C ALA A 35 0.24 -11.08 -10.06
N VAL A 36 0.34 -10.67 -11.33
CA VAL A 36 -0.75 -9.94 -12.02
C VAL A 36 -2.03 -10.76 -12.07
N GLU A 37 -1.94 -12.01 -12.54
CA GLU A 37 -3.12 -12.85 -12.78
C GLU A 37 -3.80 -13.31 -11.47
N PRO A 38 -3.09 -13.81 -10.44
CA PRO A 38 -3.68 -14.15 -9.15
C PRO A 38 -4.39 -12.95 -8.51
N PHE A 39 -3.78 -11.77 -8.53
CA PHE A 39 -4.38 -10.58 -7.96
C PHE A 39 -5.61 -10.13 -8.76
N ALA A 40 -5.55 -10.18 -10.09
CA ALA A 40 -6.71 -9.92 -10.94
C ALA A 40 -7.86 -10.91 -10.70
N GLN A 41 -7.57 -12.19 -10.42
CA GLN A 41 -8.60 -13.19 -10.06
C GLN A 41 -9.30 -12.83 -8.75
N LEU A 42 -8.56 -12.40 -7.73
CA LEU A 42 -9.15 -12.00 -6.44
C LEU A 42 -10.08 -10.79 -6.59
N ILE A 43 -9.65 -9.79 -7.38
CA ILE A 43 -10.46 -8.60 -7.67
C ILE A 43 -11.73 -8.98 -8.45
N ARG A 44 -11.63 -9.86 -9.45
CA ARG A 44 -12.79 -10.34 -10.23
C ARG A 44 -13.84 -11.04 -9.38
N LYS A 45 -13.40 -11.83 -8.40
CA LYS A 45 -14.30 -12.55 -7.48
C LYS A 45 -15.02 -11.61 -6.52
N SER A 46 -14.39 -10.50 -6.15
CA SER A 46 -14.88 -9.57 -5.11
C SER A 46 -15.65 -8.38 -5.65
N ALA A 47 -15.34 -7.87 -6.85
CA ALA A 47 -15.94 -6.65 -7.38
C ALA A 47 -16.15 -6.66 -8.90
N ARG A 48 -17.25 -6.04 -9.35
CA ARG A 48 -17.55 -5.81 -10.78
C ARG A 48 -16.91 -4.54 -11.35
N SER A 49 -16.44 -3.66 -10.49
CA SER A 49 -15.72 -2.43 -10.81
C SER A 49 -14.73 -2.16 -9.69
N VAL A 50 -13.52 -1.73 -10.04
CA VAL A 50 -12.47 -1.46 -9.05
C VAL A 50 -11.76 -0.14 -9.33
N ARG A 51 -11.41 0.57 -8.27
CA ARG A 51 -10.44 1.65 -8.32
C ARG A 51 -9.23 1.25 -7.50
N LEU A 52 -8.11 1.05 -8.17
CA LEU A 52 -6.83 0.76 -7.53
C LEU A 52 -6.24 2.04 -6.96
N HIS A 53 -5.79 1.97 -5.72
CA HIS A 53 -5.06 3.05 -5.07
C HIS A 53 -3.61 2.63 -4.91
N CYS A 54 -2.75 3.20 -5.74
CA CYS A 54 -1.34 2.81 -5.83
C CYS A 54 -0.45 3.89 -5.21
N THR A 55 0.52 3.50 -4.39
CA THR A 55 1.57 4.40 -3.92
C THR A 55 2.78 4.33 -4.83
N ILE A 56 3.41 5.47 -5.08
CA ILE A 56 4.70 5.53 -5.78
C ILE A 56 5.77 5.91 -4.76
N PRO A 57 6.77 5.05 -4.52
CA PRO A 57 7.79 5.32 -3.52
C PRO A 57 8.58 6.57 -3.92
N THR A 58 8.73 7.55 -3.04
CA THR A 58 9.40 8.83 -3.34
C THR A 58 10.63 9.14 -2.54
N GLY A 59 11.02 8.30 -1.60
CA GLY A 59 12.24 8.51 -0.85
C GLY A 59 12.73 7.24 -0.17
N CYS A 60 14.05 7.18 0.01
CA CYS A 60 14.68 6.29 0.97
C CYS A 60 14.72 7.01 2.32
N PRO A 61 14.07 6.50 3.38
CA PRO A 61 14.37 6.98 4.71
C PRO A 61 15.86 6.74 5.01
N PRO A 62 16.53 7.68 5.70
CA PRO A 62 17.99 7.68 5.89
C PRO A 62 18.53 6.46 6.67
N SER A 63 17.64 5.68 7.30
CA SER A 63 17.97 4.51 8.12
C SER A 63 17.75 3.17 7.43
N SER A 64 17.34 3.13 6.16
CA SER A 64 17.01 1.87 5.51
C SER A 64 18.15 1.32 4.65
N ALA A 65 18.60 0.12 5.02
CA ALA A 65 19.60 -0.66 4.31
C ALA A 65 19.05 -1.41 3.08
N THR A 66 17.75 -1.30 2.77
CA THR A 66 17.08 -2.14 1.76
C THR A 66 17.28 -1.66 0.32
N TYR A 67 17.55 -0.37 0.10
CA TYR A 67 17.81 0.19 -1.23
C TYR A 67 19.18 0.87 -1.20
N ALA A 68 20.15 0.25 -1.88
CA ALA A 68 21.55 0.62 -1.77
C ALA A 68 21.86 1.90 -2.55
N ASP A 69 21.04 2.24 -3.55
CA ASP A 69 21.15 3.50 -4.28
C ASP A 69 19.81 4.00 -4.88
N LEU A 70 19.86 5.15 -5.56
CA LEU A 70 18.69 5.74 -6.24
C LEU A 70 18.23 4.95 -7.47
N HIS A 71 19.07 4.05 -8.03
CA HIS A 71 18.70 3.21 -9.17
C HIS A 71 17.69 2.17 -8.76
N ASP A 72 17.90 1.50 -7.62
CA ASP A 72 16.96 0.50 -7.11
C ASP A 72 15.56 1.12 -6.88
N LEU A 73 15.50 2.36 -6.37
CA LEU A 73 14.24 3.09 -6.20
C LEU A 73 13.58 3.43 -7.54
N HIS A 74 14.38 3.83 -8.54
CA HIS A 74 13.88 4.13 -9.88
C HIS A 74 13.37 2.87 -10.59
N ASP A 75 14.08 1.76 -10.43
CA ASP A 75 13.69 0.46 -10.95
C ASP A 75 12.37 -0.01 -10.32
N LEU A 76 12.25 0.04 -8.98
CA LEU A 76 11.01 -0.27 -8.28
C LEU A 76 9.84 0.58 -8.78
N ARG A 77 10.03 1.89 -8.95
CA ARG A 77 8.99 2.76 -9.52
C ARG A 77 8.57 2.30 -10.92
N SER A 78 9.54 1.99 -11.76
CA SER A 78 9.29 1.59 -13.15
C SER A 78 8.53 0.27 -13.20
N ARG A 79 9.01 -0.74 -12.47
CA ARG A 79 8.36 -2.05 -12.32
C ARG A 79 6.94 -1.93 -11.76
N SER A 80 6.75 -1.11 -10.73
CA SER A 80 5.44 -0.89 -10.10
C SER A 80 4.43 -0.26 -11.07
N LEU A 81 4.86 0.71 -11.89
CA LEU A 81 4.00 1.35 -12.87
C LEU A 81 3.57 0.39 -13.98
N VAL A 82 4.52 -0.42 -14.48
CA VAL A 82 4.23 -1.47 -15.47
C VAL A 82 3.25 -2.49 -14.89
N PHE A 83 3.46 -2.94 -13.66
CA PHE A 83 2.55 -3.87 -12.97
C PHE A 83 1.13 -3.31 -12.88
N VAL A 84 0.96 -2.08 -12.41
CA VAL A 84 -0.36 -1.43 -12.30
C VAL A 84 -1.03 -1.32 -13.66
N HIS A 85 -0.26 -1.02 -14.70
CA HIS A 85 -0.77 -0.93 -16.07
C HIS A 85 -1.29 -2.30 -16.55
N ASN A 86 -0.46 -3.34 -16.47
CA ASN A 86 -0.80 -4.69 -16.88
C ASN A 86 -2.01 -5.23 -16.11
N LEU A 87 -2.06 -5.00 -14.79
CA LEU A 87 -3.19 -5.39 -13.95
C LEU A 87 -4.50 -4.74 -14.40
N VAL A 88 -4.49 -3.44 -14.70
CA VAL A 88 -5.69 -2.72 -15.16
C VAL A 88 -6.11 -3.20 -16.54
N GLU A 89 -5.16 -3.47 -17.44
CA GLU A 89 -5.43 -4.03 -18.76
C GLU A 89 -6.06 -5.42 -18.65
N THR A 90 -5.48 -6.33 -17.87
CA THR A 90 -6.02 -7.67 -17.60
C THR A 90 -7.43 -7.61 -17.02
N LEU A 91 -7.67 -6.72 -16.05
CA LEU A 91 -9.01 -6.53 -15.48
C LEU A 91 -10.02 -6.04 -16.53
N ARG A 92 -9.64 -5.05 -17.35
CA ARG A 92 -10.51 -4.53 -18.42
C ARG A 92 -10.79 -5.56 -19.50
N ALA A 93 -9.79 -6.33 -19.91
CA ALA A 93 -9.94 -7.42 -20.89
C ALA A 93 -10.94 -8.48 -20.40
N SER A 94 -11.01 -8.70 -19.08
CA SER A 94 -11.99 -9.60 -18.46
C SER A 94 -13.37 -8.97 -18.22
N GLY A 95 -13.61 -7.74 -18.67
CA GLY A 95 -14.89 -7.03 -18.53
C GLY A 95 -15.09 -6.29 -17.20
N VAL A 96 -14.05 -6.19 -16.36
CA VAL A 96 -14.11 -5.41 -15.12
C VAL A 96 -13.80 -3.94 -15.41
N ALA A 97 -14.69 -3.04 -14.98
CA ALA A 97 -14.41 -1.60 -15.06
C ALA A 97 -13.31 -1.22 -14.06
N ALA A 98 -12.07 -1.13 -14.53
CA ALA A 98 -10.90 -0.83 -13.70
C ALA A 98 -10.33 0.57 -13.97
N SER A 99 -10.02 1.29 -12.89
CA SER A 99 -9.30 2.56 -12.88
C SER A 99 -8.21 2.53 -11.80
N TYR A 100 -7.22 3.41 -11.89
CA TYR A 100 -6.18 3.52 -10.86
C TYR A 100 -5.89 4.98 -10.51
N ARG A 101 -5.40 5.21 -9.28
CA ARG A 101 -4.91 6.50 -8.79
C ARG A 101 -3.51 6.30 -8.22
N LEU A 102 -2.55 7.08 -8.72
CA LEU A 102 -1.19 7.13 -8.20
C LEU A 102 -1.08 8.20 -7.13
N GLN A 103 -0.42 7.90 -6.02
CA GLN A 103 -0.11 8.86 -4.96
C GLN A 103 1.35 8.72 -4.53
N PRO A 104 2.11 9.81 -4.43
CA PRO A 104 3.46 9.76 -3.89
C PRO A 104 3.43 9.34 -2.41
N ALA A 105 4.39 8.52 -2.00
CA ALA A 105 4.57 8.10 -0.61
C ALA A 105 6.05 8.09 -0.22
N SER A 106 6.37 8.60 0.96
CA SER A 106 7.72 8.61 1.54
C SER A 106 8.10 7.24 2.11
N CYS A 107 8.06 6.21 1.28
CA CYS A 107 8.38 4.83 1.62
C CYS A 107 9.18 4.18 0.50
N GLN A 108 9.75 3.01 0.81
CA GLN A 108 10.57 2.20 -0.09
C GLN A 108 9.83 1.02 -0.72
N MET A 109 8.51 1.00 -0.60
CA MET A 109 7.65 -0.03 -1.17
C MET A 109 6.53 0.64 -1.96
N CYS A 110 6.04 -0.05 -2.98
CA CYS A 110 4.81 0.31 -3.67
C CYS A 110 3.66 -0.53 -3.11
N LEU A 111 2.58 0.12 -2.72
CA LEU A 111 1.35 -0.52 -2.26
C LEU A 111 0.28 -0.34 -3.34
N VAL A 112 -0.38 -1.42 -3.74
CA VAL A 112 -1.53 -1.41 -4.65
C VAL A 112 -2.74 -1.93 -3.89
N CYS A 113 -3.61 -1.03 -3.45
CA CYS A 113 -4.85 -1.40 -2.75
C CYS A 113 -6.01 -1.51 -3.73
N ALA A 114 -6.68 -2.66 -3.75
CA ALA A 114 -7.91 -2.88 -4.49
C ALA A 114 -9.11 -2.74 -3.55
N LEU A 115 -9.82 -1.63 -3.66
CA LEU A 115 -10.89 -1.27 -2.72
C LEU A 115 -12.26 -1.33 -3.39
N PRO A 116 -13.26 -1.93 -2.73
CA PRO A 116 -14.66 -1.74 -3.08
C PRO A 116 -15.05 -0.26 -3.01
N SER A 117 -16.05 0.15 -3.80
CA SER A 117 -16.55 1.52 -3.80
C SER A 117 -17.13 1.90 -2.44
N GLY A 118 -16.52 2.89 -1.77
CA GLY A 118 -17.01 3.44 -0.50
C GLY A 118 -16.04 3.30 0.68
N LEU A 119 -14.95 2.55 0.52
CA LEU A 119 -13.93 2.39 1.56
C LEU A 119 -12.85 3.48 1.49
N ASP A 120 -12.36 3.89 2.66
CA ASP A 120 -11.34 4.92 2.78
C ASP A 120 -9.95 4.35 2.47
N ALA A 121 -9.46 4.66 1.27
CA ALA A 121 -8.14 4.24 0.82
C ALA A 121 -6.99 4.67 1.73
N THR A 122 -7.18 5.72 2.53
CA THR A 122 -6.19 6.18 3.50
C THR A 122 -6.06 5.20 4.66
N LYS A 123 -7.18 4.64 5.13
CA LYS A 123 -7.20 3.66 6.22
C LYS A 123 -6.58 2.34 5.82
N VAL A 124 -6.97 1.81 4.66
CA VAL A 124 -6.43 0.53 4.16
C VAL A 124 -4.94 0.65 3.87
N ARG A 125 -4.50 1.79 3.34
CA ARG A 125 -3.07 2.07 3.18
C ARG A 125 -2.34 2.12 4.52
N ALA A 126 -2.89 2.80 5.52
CA ALA A 126 -2.28 2.88 6.84
C ALA A 126 -2.18 1.49 7.49
N ALA A 127 -3.22 0.66 7.35
CA ALA A 127 -3.23 -0.72 7.80
C ALA A 127 -2.16 -1.56 7.08
N ALA A 128 -2.07 -1.48 5.75
CA ALA A 128 -1.04 -2.15 4.96
C ALA A 128 0.38 -1.73 5.40
N PHE A 129 0.63 -0.43 5.59
CA PHE A 129 1.93 0.05 6.07
C PHE A 129 2.26 -0.42 7.49
N ALA A 130 1.29 -0.45 8.38
CA ALA A 130 1.49 -0.96 9.74
C ALA A 130 1.80 -2.46 9.71
N ALA A 131 1.06 -3.23 8.90
CA ALA A 131 1.26 -4.66 8.74
C ALA A 131 2.68 -4.98 8.23
N VAL A 132 3.15 -4.28 7.21
CA VAL A 132 4.50 -4.49 6.66
C VAL A 132 5.59 -4.13 7.68
N GLN A 133 5.42 -3.04 8.43
CA GLN A 133 6.38 -2.63 9.46
C GLN A 133 6.46 -3.64 10.61
N ASN A 134 5.33 -4.20 11.03
CA ASN A 134 5.29 -5.17 12.12
C ASN A 134 5.86 -6.53 11.70
N ALA A 135 5.64 -6.94 10.46
CA ALA A 135 6.02 -8.26 9.98
C ALA A 135 7.53 -8.46 9.71
N ASN A 136 8.36 -7.41 9.80
CA ASN A 136 9.81 -7.46 9.52
C ASN A 136 10.17 -8.30 8.28
N LEU A 137 9.39 -8.14 7.21
CA LEU A 137 9.52 -8.96 6.01
C LEU A 137 10.83 -8.63 5.30
N ASP A 138 11.57 -9.66 4.87
CA ASP A 138 12.68 -9.48 3.94
C ASP A 138 12.09 -9.31 2.53
N LEU A 139 11.83 -8.06 2.19
CA LEU A 139 11.01 -7.68 1.04
C LEU A 139 11.81 -7.63 -0.26
N LYS A 140 12.94 -8.30 -0.47
CA LYS A 140 13.68 -8.05 -1.72
C LYS A 140 12.98 -8.66 -2.94
N GLU A 141 12.60 -7.82 -3.92
CA GLU A 141 12.12 -8.19 -5.27
C GLU A 141 10.88 -9.10 -5.32
N LYS A 142 9.93 -8.92 -4.39
CA LYS A 142 8.75 -9.79 -4.27
C LYS A 142 7.44 -9.02 -4.39
N ALA A 143 6.40 -9.72 -4.83
CA ALA A 143 5.01 -9.28 -4.72
C ALA A 143 4.32 -10.05 -3.58
N LEU A 144 3.91 -9.33 -2.54
CA LEU A 144 3.20 -9.92 -1.39
C LEU A 144 1.75 -9.45 -1.38
N LEU A 145 0.83 -10.39 -1.22
CA LEU A 145 -0.57 -10.11 -1.00
C LEU A 145 -0.85 -10.05 0.49
N ALA A 146 -1.42 -8.95 0.95
CA ALA A 146 -2.01 -8.80 2.28
C ALA A 146 -3.53 -8.82 2.15
N ASP A 147 -4.16 -9.75 2.87
CA ASP A 147 -5.60 -9.74 3.09
C ASP A 147 -5.90 -8.85 4.32
N LEU A 148 -6.55 -7.72 4.09
CA LEU A 148 -6.92 -6.77 5.16
C LEU A 148 -8.43 -6.84 5.34
N GLU A 149 -8.92 -6.58 6.56
CA GLU A 149 -10.37 -6.60 6.88
C GLU A 149 -11.23 -5.79 5.88
N ASP A 150 -10.67 -4.71 5.34
CA ASP A 150 -11.32 -3.76 4.44
C ASP A 150 -10.94 -3.95 2.95
N GLY A 151 -10.17 -4.98 2.58
CA GLY A 151 -9.85 -5.31 1.19
C GLY A 151 -8.43 -5.83 0.96
N PHE A 152 -8.08 -6.02 -0.32
CA PHE A 152 -6.78 -6.59 -0.68
C PHE A 152 -5.74 -5.50 -0.93
N ALA A 153 -4.54 -5.69 -0.38
CA ALA A 153 -3.38 -4.86 -0.69
C ALA A 153 -2.25 -5.73 -1.24
N LEU A 154 -1.64 -5.30 -2.34
CA LEU A 154 -0.42 -5.87 -2.85
C LEU A 154 0.76 -4.98 -2.49
N ILE A 155 1.84 -5.58 -2.00
CA ILE A 155 3.10 -4.92 -1.65
C ILE A 155 4.13 -5.33 -2.68
N ILE A 156 4.80 -4.34 -3.27
CA ILE A 156 5.83 -4.49 -4.29
C ILE A 156 7.10 -3.81 -3.79
N THR A 157 8.21 -4.51 -3.94
CA THR A 157 9.53 -4.12 -3.47
C THR A 157 10.63 -4.48 -4.47
#